data_AF-A0AAW7KM28-F1
#
_entry.id   AF-A0AAW7KM28-F1
#
_cell.length_a   1.000
_cell.length_b   1.000
_cell.length_c   1.000
_cell.angle_alpha   90.00
_cell.angle_beta   90.00
_cell.angle_gamma   90.00
#
_symmetry.space_group_name_H-M   'P 1'
#
loop_
_entity.id
_entity.type
_entity.pdbx_description
1 polymer ?
#
loop_
_entity_poly.entity_id
_entity_poly.type
_entity_poly.pdbx_seq_one_letter_code
_entity_poly.pdbx_strand_id
1 'polypeptide(L)'
;RVLFRSILAAFLGLVDLSPVGQATWFHFPQPFYFGKPTFDLSSIVLMIIISIVSMVESTGVYFALGDITGKKIGEDDLRRGYHAEGLAVILGGIFNTFPYTGFSQNVGLVQLSGIKTRRPIYFSAFFLIILGLLPKIGAMAQIIPEPVLGGGMMVMFGMVAVQGMRMLSKVDYSNDKNLL
;
A
#
# COMPACT_ATOMS: atom_id res chain seq x y z
N ARG A 1 15.32 10.53 4.50
CA ARG A 1 16.35 9.47 4.43
C ARG A 1 16.50 8.89 3.02
N VAL A 2 15.41 8.52 2.32
CA VAL A 2 15.45 8.13 0.89
C VAL A 2 16.02 9.25 0.02
N LEU A 3 15.52 10.49 0.15
CA LEU A 3 16.02 11.65 -0.59
C LEU A 3 17.53 11.86 -0.44
N PHE A 4 18.07 11.78 0.78
CA PHE A 4 19.51 11.91 1.03
C PHE A 4 20.32 10.80 0.35
N ARG A 5 19.84 9.56 0.36
CA ARG A 5 20.48 8.42 -0.31
C ARG A 5 20.39 8.52 -1.83
N SER A 6 19.27 8.99 -2.36
CA SER A 6 19.10 9.26 -3.80
C SER A 6 20.02 10.40 -4.27
N ILE A 7 20.19 11.45 -3.46
CA ILE A 7 21.15 12.54 -3.75
C ILE A 7 22.59 12.02 -3.72
N LEU A 8 22.96 11.24 -2.69
CA LEU A 8 24.30 10.66 -2.61
C LEU A 8 24.59 9.70 -3.79
N ALA A 9 23.61 8.88 -4.18
CA ALA A 9 23.72 8.00 -5.35
C ALA A 9 23.82 8.78 -6.68
N ALA A 10 23.15 9.93 -6.78
CA ALA A 10 23.30 10.83 -7.91
C ALA A 10 24.70 11.43 -7.99
N PHE A 11 25.31 11.81 -6.86
CA PHE A 11 26.71 12.24 -6.81
C PHE A 11 27.72 11.13 -7.10
N LEU A 12 27.34 9.86 -6.90
CA LEU A 12 28.16 8.69 -7.25
C LEU A 12 28.00 8.25 -8.71
N GLY A 13 27.23 8.97 -9.54
CA GLY A 13 27.03 8.66 -10.95
C GLY A 13 26.15 7.43 -11.23
N LEU A 14 25.44 6.93 -10.21
CA LEU A 14 24.58 5.74 -10.30
C LEU A 14 23.15 6.04 -10.76
N VAL A 15 22.90 7.27 -11.23
CA VAL A 15 21.57 7.81 -11.56
C VAL A 15 21.58 8.32 -12.99
N ASP A 16 20.88 7.63 -13.89
CA ASP A 16 20.59 8.11 -15.24
C ASP A 16 19.28 8.91 -15.25
N LEU A 17 19.34 10.17 -15.64
CA LEU A 17 18.19 11.07 -15.73
C LEU A 17 17.49 11.02 -17.11
N SER A 18 18.04 10.30 -18.08
CA SER A 18 17.48 10.12 -19.42
C SER A 18 15.99 9.71 -19.42
N PRO A 19 15.53 8.79 -18.55
CA PRO A 19 14.11 8.40 -18.49
C PRO A 19 13.17 9.55 -18.11
N VAL A 20 13.61 10.49 -17.26
CA VAL A 20 12.82 11.66 -16.84
C VAL A 20 12.76 12.72 -17.94
N GLY A 21 13.82 12.83 -18.74
CA GLY A 21 13.87 13.71 -19.90
C GLY A 21 12.94 13.26 -21.04
N GLN A 22 12.83 11.95 -21.25
CA GLN A 22 12.00 11.36 -22.30
C GLN A 22 10.53 11.16 -21.90
N ALA A 23 10.23 11.12 -20.59
CA ALA A 23 8.86 10.97 -20.12
C ALA A 23 7.98 12.16 -20.51
N THR A 24 6.80 11.86 -21.05
CA THR A 24 5.78 12.87 -21.35
C THR A 24 5.32 13.57 -20.08
N TRP A 25 4.95 14.84 -20.20
CA TRP A 25 4.46 15.63 -19.07
C TRP A 25 3.10 15.14 -18.58
N PHE A 26 2.26 14.65 -19.49
CA PHE A 26 0.93 14.15 -19.19
C PHE A 26 0.69 12.82 -19.91
N HIS A 27 0.13 11.84 -19.21
CA HIS A 27 -0.34 10.61 -19.81
C HIS A 27 -1.59 10.15 -19.08
N PHE A 28 -2.65 9.91 -19.83
CA PHE A 28 -3.87 9.37 -19.26
C PHE A 28 -3.73 7.86 -19.08
N PRO A 29 -4.05 7.29 -17.90
CA PRO A 29 -3.94 5.85 -17.69
C PRO A 29 -4.85 5.11 -18.65
N GLN A 30 -4.27 4.25 -19.48
CA GLN A 30 -5.00 3.45 -20.44
C GLN A 30 -5.39 2.12 -19.80
N PRO A 31 -6.68 1.72 -19.84
CA PRO A 31 -7.08 0.37 -19.49
C PRO A 31 -6.29 -0.66 -20.30
N PHE A 32 -5.81 -1.72 -19.67
CA PHE A 32 -5.12 -2.83 -20.33
C PHE A 32 -3.86 -2.44 -21.11
N TYR A 33 -3.17 -1.37 -20.70
CA TYR A 33 -1.92 -0.90 -21.28
C TYR A 33 -0.86 -2.00 -21.50
N PHE A 34 -0.66 -2.91 -20.53
CA PHE A 34 0.34 -3.98 -20.64
C PHE A 34 -0.18 -5.27 -21.28
N GLY A 35 -1.49 -5.36 -21.56
CA GLY A 35 -2.09 -6.55 -22.14
C GLY A 35 -3.53 -6.78 -21.69
N LYS A 36 -4.22 -7.68 -22.40
CA LYS A 36 -5.57 -8.12 -22.04
C LYS A 36 -5.50 -9.09 -20.86
N PRO A 37 -6.56 -9.22 -20.04
CA PRO A 37 -6.58 -10.16 -18.93
C PRO A 37 -6.38 -11.59 -19.44
N THR A 38 -5.35 -12.26 -18.94
CA THR A 38 -5.09 -13.68 -19.18
C THR A 38 -5.48 -14.48 -17.95
N PHE A 39 -6.29 -15.52 -18.14
CA PHE A 39 -6.75 -16.37 -17.05
C PHE A 39 -5.90 -17.64 -17.01
N ASP A 40 -4.87 -17.60 -16.18
CA ASP A 40 -4.06 -18.77 -15.86
C ASP A 40 -4.47 -19.31 -14.48
N LEU A 41 -4.79 -20.60 -14.39
CA LEU A 41 -5.32 -21.19 -13.17
C LEU A 41 -4.32 -21.13 -12.01
N SER A 42 -3.04 -21.32 -12.29
CA SER A 42 -1.99 -21.29 -11.26
C SER A 42 -1.84 -19.88 -10.67
N SER A 43 -1.86 -18.87 -11.52
CA SER A 43 -1.79 -17.46 -11.15
C SER A 43 -3.03 -17.02 -10.37
N ILE A 44 -4.22 -17.50 -10.75
CA ILE A 44 -5.48 -17.23 -10.03
C ILE A 44 -5.40 -17.77 -8.60
N VAL A 45 -4.98 -19.03 -8.43
CA VAL A 45 -4.86 -19.64 -7.09
C VAL A 45 -3.87 -18.86 -6.22
N LEU A 46 -2.72 -18.46 -6.76
CA LEU A 46 -1.76 -17.63 -6.05
C LEU A 46 -2.35 -16.28 -5.63
N MET A 47 -3.08 -15.62 -6.54
CA MET A 47 -3.72 -14.33 -6.24
C MET A 47 -4.84 -14.45 -5.20
N ILE A 48 -5.56 -15.58 -5.15
CA ILE A 48 -6.53 -15.85 -4.08
C ILE A 48 -5.83 -15.93 -2.72
N ILE A 49 -4.71 -16.65 -2.63
CA ILE A 49 -3.95 -16.78 -1.38
C ILE A 49 -3.45 -15.40 -0.92
N ILE A 50 -2.87 -14.60 -1.84
CA ILE A 50 -2.42 -13.23 -1.55
C ILE A 50 -3.58 -12.34 -1.09
N SER A 51 -4.76 -12.48 -1.71
CA SER A 51 -5.95 -11.71 -1.34
C SER A 51 -6.43 -12.05 0.06
N ILE A 52 -6.38 -13.32 0.47
CA ILE A 52 -6.73 -13.75 1.84
C ILE A 52 -5.77 -13.12 2.86
N VAL A 53 -4.46 -13.19 2.60
CA VAL A 53 -3.45 -12.58 3.49
C VAL A 53 -3.67 -11.07 3.59
N SER A 54 -3.95 -10.41 2.46
CA SER A 54 -4.25 -8.98 2.42
C SER A 54 -5.51 -8.63 3.21
N MET A 55 -6.57 -9.43 3.12
CA MET A 55 -7.78 -9.24 3.92
C MET A 55 -7.50 -9.33 5.43
N VAL A 56 -6.66 -10.28 5.87
CA VAL A 56 -6.27 -10.40 7.29
C VAL A 56 -5.50 -9.16 7.74
N GLU A 57 -4.58 -8.66 6.94
CA GLU A 57 -3.86 -7.41 7.21
C GLU A 57 -4.82 -6.21 7.32
N SER A 58 -5.71 -6.03 6.34
CA SER A 58 -6.73 -4.97 6.33
C SER A 58 -7.65 -5.04 7.55
N THR A 59 -8.01 -6.25 7.99
CA THR A 59 -8.81 -6.46 9.21
C THR A 59 -8.13 -5.85 10.43
N GLY A 60 -6.82 -6.12 10.60
CA GLY A 60 -6.02 -5.55 11.69
C GLY A 60 -5.95 -4.03 11.61
N VAL A 61 -5.79 -3.48 10.40
CA VAL A 61 -5.82 -2.03 10.14
C VAL A 61 -7.16 -1.41 10.53
N TYR A 62 -8.28 -2.03 10.18
CA TYR A 62 -9.61 -1.54 10.53
C TYR A 62 -9.84 -1.50 12.03
N PHE A 63 -9.48 -2.57 12.75
CA PHE A 63 -9.61 -2.60 14.21
C PHE A 63 -8.68 -1.57 14.88
N ALA A 64 -7.44 -1.43 14.42
CA ALA A 64 -6.52 -0.44 14.96
C ALA A 64 -7.01 1.00 14.74
N LEU A 65 -7.57 1.31 13.56
CA LEU A 65 -8.23 2.59 13.29
C LEU A 65 -9.50 2.77 14.12
N GLY A 66 -10.29 1.72 14.31
CA GLY A 66 -11.46 1.72 15.18
C GLY A 66 -11.11 2.14 16.60
N ASP A 67 -10.08 1.53 17.18
CA ASP A 67 -9.58 1.84 18.53
C ASP A 67 -9.08 3.29 18.63
N ILE A 68 -8.32 3.76 17.65
CA ILE A 68 -7.82 5.14 17.63
C ILE A 68 -8.97 6.13 17.48
N THR A 69 -9.97 5.81 16.66
CA THR A 69 -11.13 6.70 16.40
C THR A 69 -12.23 6.59 17.46
N GLY A 70 -12.16 5.61 18.36
CA GLY A 70 -13.20 5.32 19.34
C GLY A 70 -14.46 4.71 18.70
N LYS A 71 -14.38 4.18 17.48
CA LYS A 71 -15.49 3.53 16.79
C LYS A 71 -15.36 2.01 16.92
N LYS A 72 -16.38 1.37 17.50
CA LYS A 72 -16.47 -0.09 17.50
C LYS A 72 -16.72 -0.58 16.08
N ILE A 73 -15.80 -1.41 15.57
CA ILE A 73 -15.89 -2.00 14.23
C ILE A 73 -16.70 -3.29 14.32
N GLY A 74 -17.79 -3.37 13.55
CA GLY A 74 -18.64 -4.56 13.44
C GLY A 74 -18.51 -5.26 12.09
N GLU A 75 -19.24 -6.35 11.92
CA GLU A 75 -19.23 -7.16 10.69
C GLU A 75 -19.63 -6.35 9.44
N ASP A 76 -20.65 -5.49 9.54
CA ASP A 76 -21.10 -4.66 8.43
C ASP A 76 -20.04 -3.62 7.99
N ASP A 77 -19.24 -3.11 8.92
CA ASP A 77 -18.13 -2.20 8.62
C ASP A 77 -17.01 -2.94 7.87
N LEU A 78 -16.68 -4.16 8.32
CA LEU A 78 -15.69 -5.01 7.65
C LEU A 78 -16.16 -5.39 6.24
N ARG A 79 -17.43 -5.80 6.08
CA ARG A 79 -18.02 -6.13 4.77
C ARG A 79 -17.91 -4.95 3.81
N ARG A 80 -18.26 -3.74 4.25
CA ARG A 80 -18.15 -2.51 3.43
C ARG A 80 -16.69 -2.20 3.07
N GLY A 81 -15.76 -2.40 4.01
CA GLY A 81 -14.32 -2.25 3.78
C GLY A 81 -13.81 -3.20 2.71
N TYR A 82 -14.07 -4.50 2.85
CA TYR A 82 -13.64 -5.51 1.88
C TYR A 82 -14.25 -5.30 0.49
N HIS A 83 -15.51 -4.87 0.40
CA HIS A 83 -16.09 -4.52 -0.90
C HIS A 83 -15.37 -3.34 -1.56
N ALA A 84 -15.01 -2.30 -0.79
CA ALA A 84 -14.25 -1.17 -1.31
C ALA A 84 -12.85 -1.58 -1.77
N GLU A 85 -12.16 -2.44 -1.01
CA GLU A 85 -10.84 -2.99 -1.38
C GLU A 85 -10.93 -3.86 -2.63
N GLY A 86 -11.91 -4.76 -2.70
CA GLY A 86 -12.14 -5.60 -3.89
C GLY A 86 -12.38 -4.76 -5.15
N LEU A 87 -13.19 -3.69 -5.05
CA LEU A 87 -13.38 -2.73 -6.14
C LEU A 87 -12.07 -2.04 -6.53
N ALA A 88 -11.25 -1.63 -5.55
CA ALA A 88 -9.95 -1.03 -5.82
C ALA A 88 -8.99 -2.01 -6.51
N VAL A 89 -8.98 -3.28 -6.11
CA VAL A 89 -8.16 -4.33 -6.75
C VAL A 89 -8.63 -4.60 -8.19
N ILE A 90 -9.95 -4.64 -8.44
CA ILE A 90 -10.49 -4.79 -9.80
C ILE A 90 -10.08 -3.62 -10.68
N LEU A 91 -10.22 -2.38 -10.18
CA LEU A 91 -9.75 -1.18 -10.89
C LEU A 91 -8.24 -1.23 -11.12
N GLY A 92 -7.47 -1.68 -10.12
CA GLY A 92 -6.04 -1.95 -10.24
C GLY A 92 -5.75 -2.90 -11.40
N GLY A 93 -6.44 -4.04 -11.47
CA GLY A 93 -6.30 -4.99 -12.57
C GLY A 93 -6.59 -4.40 -13.95
N ILE A 94 -7.64 -3.58 -14.08
CA ILE A 94 -7.99 -2.89 -15.33
C ILE A 94 -6.86 -1.95 -15.78
N PHE A 95 -6.26 -1.22 -14.83
CA PHE A 95 -5.15 -0.31 -15.09
C PHE A 95 -3.77 -0.98 -14.92
N ASN A 96 -3.71 -2.31 -14.89
CA ASN A 96 -2.49 -3.13 -14.74
C ASN A 96 -1.62 -2.77 -13.53
N THR A 97 -2.24 -2.52 -12.39
CA THR A 97 -1.57 -2.29 -11.11
C THR A 97 -1.72 -3.50 -10.20
N PHE A 98 -0.89 -3.55 -9.16
CA PHE A 98 -0.87 -4.62 -8.17
C PHE A 98 -2.05 -4.55 -7.19
N PRO A 99 -2.40 -5.67 -6.51
CA PRO A 99 -3.43 -5.68 -5.49
C PRO A 99 -3.15 -4.66 -4.37
N TYR A 100 -4.19 -4.00 -3.88
CA TYR A 100 -4.11 -2.99 -2.83
C TYR A 100 -4.67 -3.52 -1.51
N THR A 101 -4.08 -3.07 -0.40
CA THR A 101 -4.47 -3.40 0.97
C THR A 101 -4.45 -2.15 1.85
N GLY A 102 -5.11 -2.19 3.00
CA GLY A 102 -5.04 -1.14 4.01
C GLY A 102 -3.61 -0.90 4.48
N PHE A 103 -3.13 0.35 4.43
CA PHE A 103 -1.74 0.66 4.76
C PHE A 103 -1.56 0.94 6.26
N SER A 104 -0.93 0.00 6.97
CA SER A 104 -0.67 0.09 8.41
C SER A 104 0.12 1.34 8.83
N GLN A 105 0.93 1.89 7.94
CA GLN A 105 1.69 3.11 8.16
C GLN A 105 0.77 4.33 8.34
N ASN A 106 -0.37 4.35 7.64
CA ASN A 106 -1.35 5.43 7.77
C ASN A 106 -2.03 5.41 9.14
N VAL A 107 -2.19 4.23 9.75
CA VAL A 107 -2.70 4.09 11.13
C VAL A 107 -1.76 4.78 12.11
N GLY A 108 -0.45 4.53 11.98
CA GLY A 108 0.57 5.19 12.80
C GLY A 108 0.56 6.71 12.64
N LEU A 109 0.38 7.20 11.42
CA LEU A 109 0.25 8.64 11.16
C LEU A 109 -0.99 9.25 11.83
N VAL A 110 -2.15 8.58 11.76
CA VAL A 110 -3.37 9.04 12.44
C VAL A 110 -3.20 9.02 13.96
N GLN A 111 -2.54 8.00 14.50
CA GLN A 111 -2.23 7.90 15.93
C GLN A 111 -1.34 9.06 16.41
N LEU A 112 -0.29 9.39 15.66
CA LEU A 112 0.67 10.44 16.01
C LEU A 112 0.14 11.86 15.77
N SER A 113 -0.58 12.07 14.66
CA SER A 113 -1.13 13.39 14.31
C SER A 113 -2.38 13.75 15.12
N GLY A 114 -3.10 12.76 15.63
CA GLY A 114 -4.39 12.95 16.30
C GLY A 114 -5.53 13.38 15.37
N ILE A 115 -5.28 13.54 14.06
CA ILE A 115 -6.27 13.97 13.09
C ILE A 115 -7.14 12.78 12.68
N LYS A 116 -8.30 12.65 13.32
CA LYS A 116 -9.27 11.55 13.09
C LYS A 116 -10.30 11.86 11.99
N THR A 117 -10.14 12.97 11.26
CA THR A 117 -11.08 13.40 10.22
C THR A 117 -10.73 12.76 8.86
N ARG A 118 -11.73 12.65 7.97
CA ARG A 118 -11.54 12.11 6.61
C ARG A 118 -10.97 13.13 5.61
N ARG A 119 -10.90 14.42 5.96
CA ARG A 119 -10.49 15.49 5.05
C ARG A 119 -9.10 15.25 4.43
N PRO A 120 -8.05 14.91 5.21
CA PRO A 120 -6.72 14.66 4.64
C PRO A 120 -6.73 13.53 3.61
N ILE A 121 -7.59 12.53 3.78
CA ILE A 121 -7.70 11.39 2.86
C ILE A 121 -8.18 11.87 1.49
N TYR A 122 -9.21 12.73 1.43
CA TYR A 122 -9.71 13.27 0.17
C TYR A 122 -8.69 14.16 -0.55
N PHE A 123 -7.97 15.00 0.19
CA PHE A 123 -6.89 15.82 -0.37
C PHE A 123 -5.76 14.94 -0.94
N SER A 124 -5.33 13.92 -0.19
CA SER A 124 -4.32 12.97 -0.65
C SER A 124 -4.79 12.18 -1.87
N ALA A 125 -6.04 11.72 -1.91
CA ALA A 125 -6.58 10.99 -3.06
C ALA A 125 -6.57 11.85 -4.32
N PHE A 126 -7.08 13.09 -4.23
CA PHE A 126 -7.07 14.04 -5.37
C PHE A 126 -5.64 14.37 -5.82
N PHE A 127 -4.75 14.62 -4.86
CA PHE A 127 -3.34 14.90 -5.13
C PHE A 127 -2.64 13.73 -5.83
N LEU A 128 -2.88 12.49 -5.37
CA LEU A 128 -2.32 11.28 -5.97
C LEU A 128 -2.87 11.02 -7.37
N ILE A 129 -4.15 11.32 -7.63
CA ILE A 129 -4.72 11.25 -8.98
C ILE A 129 -3.97 12.21 -9.92
N ILE A 130 -3.74 13.45 -9.50
CA ILE A 130 -2.97 14.42 -10.30
C ILE A 130 -1.55 13.92 -10.55
N LEU A 131 -0.86 13.42 -9.52
CA LEU A 131 0.50 12.89 -9.67
C LEU A 131 0.54 11.66 -10.59
N GLY A 132 -0.48 10.81 -10.55
CA GLY A 132 -0.59 9.64 -11.44
C GLY A 132 -0.72 10.00 -12.91
N LEU A 133 -1.22 11.20 -13.23
CA LEU A 133 -1.29 11.73 -14.59
C LEU A 133 0.05 12.30 -15.09
N LEU A 134 1.08 12.36 -14.24
CA LEU A 134 2.40 12.91 -14.54
C LEU A 134 3.44 11.77 -14.61
N PRO A 135 3.69 11.15 -15.78
CA PRO A 135 4.65 10.06 -15.96
C PRO A 135 6.05 10.39 -15.44
N LYS A 136 6.44 11.66 -15.46
CA LYS A 136 7.72 12.13 -14.92
C LYS A 136 7.91 11.73 -13.46
N ILE A 137 6.86 11.74 -12.65
CA ILE A 137 6.94 11.32 -11.24
C ILE A 137 7.20 9.82 -11.15
N GLY A 138 6.57 9.02 -12.02
CA GLY A 138 6.86 7.59 -12.16
C GLY A 138 8.28 7.33 -12.64
N ALA A 139 8.76 8.09 -13.63
CA ALA A 139 10.14 8.00 -14.13
C ALA A 139 11.17 8.37 -13.05
N MET A 140 10.87 9.35 -12.19
CA MET A 140 11.72 9.66 -11.03
C MET A 140 11.82 8.49 -10.04
N ALA A 141 10.76 7.70 -9.89
CA ALA A 141 10.79 6.50 -9.04
C ALA A 141 11.66 5.39 -9.64
N GLN A 142 11.71 5.26 -10.98
CA GLN A 142 12.58 4.28 -11.67
C GLN A 142 14.07 4.57 -11.51
N ILE A 143 14.42 5.82 -11.20
CA ILE A 143 15.81 6.26 -11.01
C ILE A 143 16.33 5.88 -9.61
N ILE A 144 15.47 5.47 -8.69
CA ILE A 144 15.86 5.11 -7.33
C ILE A 144 16.69 3.81 -7.38
N PRO A 145 17.95 3.82 -6.90
CA PRO A 145 18.79 2.63 -6.94
C PRO A 145 18.24 1.46 -6.12
N GLU A 146 18.43 0.23 -6.60
CA GLU A 146 17.97 -1.00 -5.95
C GLU A 146 18.41 -1.13 -4.48
N PRO A 147 19.65 -0.79 -4.08
CA PRO A 147 20.06 -0.87 -2.66
C PRO A 147 19.23 0.04 -1.74
N VAL A 148 18.71 1.16 -2.27
CA VAL A 148 17.85 2.08 -1.51
C VAL A 148 16.45 1.49 -1.37
N LEU A 149 15.93 0.89 -2.43
CA LEU A 149 14.64 0.18 -2.42
C LEU A 149 14.67 -1.02 -1.45
N GLY A 150 15.74 -1.82 -1.47
CA GLY A 150 15.93 -2.96 -0.56
C GLY A 150 15.93 -2.54 0.91
N GLY A 151 16.63 -1.45 1.26
CA GLY A 151 16.59 -0.89 2.61
C GLY A 151 15.20 -0.40 3.03
N GLY A 152 14.42 0.15 2.09
CA GLY A 152 13.02 0.53 2.31
C GLY A 152 12.13 -0.68 2.57
N MET A 153 12.26 -1.73 1.77
CA MET A 153 11.50 -2.97 1.92
C MET A 153 11.73 -3.64 3.28
N MET A 154 12.98 -3.71 3.77
CA MET A 154 13.25 -4.25 5.12
C MET A 154 12.48 -3.53 6.22
N VAL A 155 12.39 -2.19 6.14
CA VAL A 155 11.64 -1.40 7.13
C VAL A 155 10.14 -1.67 7.02
N MET A 156 9.60 -1.77 5.80
CA MET A 156 8.18 -2.08 5.59
C MET A 156 7.81 -3.46 6.13
N PHE A 157 8.61 -4.49 5.83
CA PHE A 157 8.39 -5.84 6.38
C PHE A 157 8.49 -5.87 7.91
N GLY A 158 9.45 -5.13 8.49
CA GLY A 158 9.55 -4.99 9.94
C GLY A 158 8.31 -4.36 10.57
N MET A 159 7.72 -3.35 9.93
CA MET A 159 6.45 -2.75 10.41
C MET A 159 5.29 -3.73 10.35
N VAL A 160 5.15 -4.51 9.26
CA VAL A 160 4.10 -5.54 9.15
C VAL A 160 4.22 -6.56 10.28
N ALA A 161 5.44 -7.04 10.56
CA ALA A 161 5.69 -7.97 11.67
C ALA A 161 5.28 -7.36 13.03
N VAL A 162 5.62 -6.10 13.29
CA VAL A 162 5.23 -5.39 14.53
C VAL A 162 3.71 -5.24 14.67
N GLN A 163 2.99 -4.99 13.57
CA GLN A 163 1.54 -4.89 13.63
C GLN A 163 0.87 -6.25 13.89
N GLY A 164 1.40 -7.33 13.30
CA GLY A 164 1.01 -8.69 13.66
C GLY A 164 1.16 -8.95 15.16
N MET A 165 2.31 -8.59 15.74
CA MET A 165 2.54 -8.72 17.18
C MET A 165 1.58 -7.86 18.02
N ARG A 166 1.27 -6.62 17.60
CA ARG A 166 0.31 -5.75 18.32
C ARG A 166 -1.11 -6.29 18.28
N MET A 167 -1.54 -6.87 17.17
CA MET A 167 -2.84 -7.50 17.08
C MET A 167 -2.92 -8.69 18.05
N LEU A 168 -1.91 -9.54 18.02
CA LEU A 168 -1.77 -10.71 18.89
C LEU A 168 -1.69 -10.32 20.38
N SER A 169 -1.04 -9.21 20.72
CA SER A 169 -0.95 -8.74 22.13
C SER A 169 -2.29 -8.39 22.79
N LYS A 170 -3.36 -8.24 22.02
CA LYS A 170 -4.72 -8.00 22.54
C LYS A 170 -5.51 -9.29 22.78
N VAL A 171 -4.96 -10.44 22.39
CA VAL A 171 -5.56 -11.75 22.59
C VAL A 171 -5.33 -12.20 24.03
N ASP A 172 -6.35 -12.84 24.61
CA ASP A 172 -6.21 -13.45 25.93
C ASP A 172 -5.42 -14.76 25.83
N TYR A 173 -4.15 -14.68 26.21
CA TYR A 173 -3.24 -15.82 26.26
C TYR A 173 -3.42 -16.71 27.50
N SER A 174 -4.35 -16.41 28.39
CA SER A 174 -4.69 -17.33 29.48
C SER A 174 -5.54 -18.53 29.00
N ASN A 175 -6.08 -18.45 27.79
CA ASN A 175 -6.75 -19.55 27.11
C ASN A 175 -5.72 -20.40 26.35
N ASP A 176 -5.57 -21.68 26.72
CA ASP A 176 -4.64 -22.62 26.09
C ASP A 176 -4.80 -22.72 24.56
N LYS A 177 -6.00 -22.45 24.02
CA LYS A 177 -6.25 -22.43 22.57
C LYS A 177 -5.65 -21.24 21.84
N ASN A 178 -5.32 -20.17 22.55
CA ASN A 178 -4.66 -18.97 22.01
C ASN A 178 -3.14 -18.99 22.23
N LEU A 179 -2.65 -19.93 23.05
CA LEU A 179 -1.24 -20.15 23.35
C LEU A 179 -0.56 -21.12 22.36
N LEU A 180 -1.32 -22.09 21.82
CA LEU A 180 -0.90 -23.07 20.82
C LEU A 180 -1.18 -22.59 19.40
#